data_AF-A0A2E6IPW6-F1
#
_entry.id   AF-A0A2E6IPW6-F1
#
_cell.length_a   1.000
_cell.length_b   1.000
_cell.length_c   1.000
_cell.angle_alpha   90.00
_cell.angle_beta   90.00
_cell.angle_gamma   90.00
#
_symmetry.space_group_name_H-M   'P 1'
#
loop_
_entity.id
_entity.type
_entity.pdbx_description
1 polymer ?
#
loop_
_entity_poly.entity_id
_entity_poly.type
_entity_poly.pdbx_seq_one_letter_code
_entity_poly.pdbx_strand_id
1 'polypeptide(L)'
;MNGLINRAIEGFVRDGYGDALWSEVVGELALDEAAFEPLMPCAPEVTERLVAALAARLRRAPDDLLEDLGTYLVSQPRTEAVRRLLRFGGVDFEDFLHSLEDLPGRARLAMPEFSLPEIRLHADAAGRYRVEPGACPQAGLRLGPVLVGLLRAMADDYGALVLIEPRGPAIEVRLLDAAHADARAFDLAAGPVPR
;
A
#
# COMPACT_ATOMS: atom_id res chain seq x y z
N MET A 1 6.79 7.75 12.00
CA MET A 1 5.78 7.18 11.08
C MET A 1 6.04 7.53 9.62
N ASN A 2 6.03 8.81 9.22
CA ASN A 2 6.16 9.19 7.79
C ASN A 2 7.49 8.81 7.14
N GLY A 3 8.57 8.64 7.91
CA GLY A 3 9.83 8.11 7.40
C GLY A 3 9.67 6.74 6.71
N LEU A 4 8.86 5.83 7.27
CA LEU A 4 8.60 4.53 6.64
C LEU A 4 7.85 4.66 5.32
N ILE A 5 6.84 5.55 5.29
CA ILE A 5 6.07 5.86 4.09
C ILE A 5 6.98 6.45 3.02
N ASN A 6 7.81 7.43 3.38
CA ASN A 6 8.76 8.08 2.49
C ASN A 6 9.81 7.10 1.98
N ARG A 7 10.24 6.14 2.80
CA ARG A 7 11.15 5.06 2.39
C ARG A 7 10.50 4.09 1.40
N ALA A 8 9.20 3.82 1.56
CA ALA A 8 8.46 3.04 0.57
C ALA A 8 8.33 3.79 -0.76
N ILE A 9 8.05 5.09 -0.72
CA ILE A 9 8.02 5.97 -1.91
C ILE A 9 9.39 6.00 -2.58
N GLU A 10 10.47 6.14 -1.82
CA GLU A 10 11.84 6.09 -2.34
C GLU A 10 12.10 4.79 -3.09
N GLY A 11 11.81 3.65 -2.47
CA GLY A 11 12.00 2.35 -3.11
C GLY A 11 11.20 2.24 -4.41
N PHE A 12 9.93 2.62 -4.38
CA PHE A 12 9.05 2.64 -5.55
C PHE A 12 9.62 3.49 -6.68
N VAL A 13 10.07 4.71 -6.38
CA VAL A 13 10.59 5.63 -7.40
C VAL A 13 11.92 5.14 -7.96
N ARG A 14 12.85 4.70 -7.10
CA ARG A 14 14.15 4.21 -7.55
C ARG A 14 14.04 2.93 -8.37
N ASP A 15 13.26 1.95 -7.90
CA ASP A 15 13.11 0.66 -8.57
C ASP A 15 12.28 0.81 -9.88
N GLY A 16 11.31 1.73 -9.94
CA GLY A 16 10.43 1.92 -11.11
C GLY A 16 10.89 2.97 -12.14
N TYR A 17 11.53 4.05 -11.68
CA TYR A 17 11.87 5.23 -12.50
C TYR A 17 13.35 5.63 -12.42
N GLY A 18 14.14 4.96 -11.56
CA GLY A 18 15.58 5.14 -11.45
C GLY A 18 16.02 6.23 -10.46
N ASP A 19 17.30 6.16 -10.10
CA ASP A 19 17.91 7.04 -9.11
C ASP A 19 17.97 8.51 -9.54
N ALA A 20 18.09 8.77 -10.86
CA ALA A 20 18.18 10.15 -11.38
C ALA A 20 16.93 10.97 -11.04
N LEU A 21 15.74 10.39 -11.28
CA LEU A 21 14.48 11.05 -10.94
C LEU A 21 14.38 11.31 -9.44
N TRP A 22 14.74 10.32 -8.62
CA TRP A 22 14.71 10.44 -7.16
C TRP A 22 15.62 11.58 -6.67
N SER A 23 16.88 11.59 -7.10
CA SER A 23 17.86 12.59 -6.69
C SER A 23 17.48 14.01 -7.12
N GLU A 24 16.91 14.18 -8.32
CA GLU A 24 16.41 15.48 -8.77
C GLU A 24 15.29 16.00 -7.86
N VAL A 25 14.29 15.17 -7.56
CA VAL A 25 13.13 15.58 -6.75
C VAL A 25 13.52 15.86 -5.30
N VAL A 26 14.34 15.00 -4.69
CA VAL A 26 14.85 15.21 -3.32
C VAL A 26 15.68 16.48 -3.22
N GLY A 27 16.54 16.73 -4.23
CA GLY A 27 17.35 17.94 -4.33
C GLY A 27 16.51 19.21 -4.48
N GLU A 28 15.50 19.19 -5.35
CA GLU A 28 14.56 20.31 -5.55
C GLU A 28 13.81 20.68 -4.26
N LEU A 29 13.35 19.66 -3.53
CA LEU A 29 12.59 19.85 -2.30
C LEU A 29 13.47 20.15 -1.07
N ALA A 30 14.80 20.06 -1.22
CA ALA A 30 15.79 20.19 -0.15
C ALA A 30 15.46 19.30 1.05
N LEU A 31 15.12 18.03 0.80
CA LEU A 31 14.78 17.08 1.86
C LEU A 31 16.04 16.48 2.49
N ASP A 32 16.05 16.42 3.81
CA ASP A 32 17.10 15.73 4.60
C ASP A 32 16.90 14.20 4.55
N GLU A 33 17.98 13.43 4.65
CA GLU A 33 17.94 11.97 4.79
C GLU A 33 17.06 11.53 5.97
N ALA A 34 17.02 12.31 7.05
CA ALA A 34 16.16 12.07 8.20
C ALA A 34 14.66 12.00 7.85
N ALA A 35 14.23 12.58 6.72
CA ALA A 35 12.85 12.48 6.24
C ALA A 35 12.46 11.06 5.78
N PHE A 36 13.45 10.20 5.54
CA PHE A 36 13.27 8.81 5.07
C PHE A 36 13.60 7.79 6.16
N GLU A 37 14.10 8.23 7.32
CA GLU A 37 14.46 7.36 8.42
C GLU A 37 13.21 6.89 9.18
N PRO A 38 12.91 5.56 9.23
CA PRO A 38 11.65 5.05 9.78
C PRO A 38 11.35 5.48 11.23
N LEU A 39 12.41 5.59 12.04
CA LEU A 39 12.33 5.93 13.46
C LEU A 39 12.39 7.44 13.74
N MET A 40 12.62 8.26 12.70
CA MET A 40 12.64 9.71 12.86
C MET A 40 11.24 10.31 12.66
N PRO A 41 10.83 11.28 13.52
CA PRO A 41 9.65 12.09 13.25
C PRO A 41 9.83 12.84 11.93
N CYS A 42 8.80 12.79 11.09
CA CYS A 42 8.77 13.50 9.82
C CYS A 42 7.40 14.15 9.67
N ALA A 43 7.40 15.44 9.35
CA ALA A 43 6.20 16.24 9.23
C ALA A 43 5.34 15.74 8.04
N PRO A 44 4.00 15.61 8.17
CA PRO A 44 3.13 15.09 7.11
C PRO A 44 3.29 15.84 5.78
N GLU A 45 3.55 17.15 5.85
CA GLU A 45 3.70 18.03 4.70
C GLU A 45 4.90 17.63 3.82
N VAL A 46 5.88 16.92 4.37
CA VAL A 46 7.02 16.38 3.61
C VAL A 46 6.55 15.31 2.64
N THR A 47 5.73 14.36 3.11
CA THR A 47 5.15 13.30 2.28
C THR A 47 4.28 13.90 1.18
N GLU A 48 3.44 14.89 1.53
CA GLU A 48 2.55 15.57 0.58
C GLU A 48 3.34 16.27 -0.54
N ARG A 49 4.37 17.04 -0.16
CA ARG A 49 5.25 17.73 -1.11
C ARG A 49 6.00 16.74 -2.00
N LEU A 50 6.48 15.64 -1.44
CA LEU A 50 7.20 14.59 -2.16
C LEU A 50 6.31 13.97 -3.24
N VAL A 51 5.09 13.53 -2.86
CA VAL A 51 4.12 12.95 -3.79
C VAL A 51 3.72 13.95 -4.88
N ALA A 52 3.48 15.22 -4.51
CA ALA A 52 3.11 16.26 -5.47
C ALA A 52 4.24 16.52 -6.50
N ALA A 53 5.49 16.60 -6.06
CA ALA A 53 6.64 16.82 -6.93
C ALA A 53 6.86 15.64 -7.89
N LEU A 54 6.79 14.40 -7.37
CA LEU A 54 6.88 13.19 -8.19
C LEU A 54 5.77 13.13 -9.24
N ALA A 55 4.52 13.37 -8.85
CA ALA A 55 3.38 13.38 -9.75
C ALA A 55 3.54 14.44 -10.86
N ALA A 56 3.99 15.65 -10.50
CA ALA A 56 4.25 16.72 -11.46
C ALA A 56 5.35 16.33 -12.47
N ARG A 57 6.48 15.79 -11.99
CA ARG A 57 7.61 15.40 -12.83
C ARG A 57 7.28 14.23 -13.77
N LEU A 58 6.44 13.30 -13.31
CA LEU A 58 5.94 12.17 -14.09
C LEU A 58 4.75 12.53 -14.98
N ARG A 59 4.17 13.73 -14.83
CA ARG A 59 2.96 14.20 -15.53
C ARG A 59 1.77 13.28 -15.32
N ARG A 60 1.56 12.87 -14.06
CA ARG A 60 0.46 11.97 -13.63
C ARG A 60 -0.35 12.62 -12.52
N ALA A 61 -1.58 12.13 -12.31
CA ALA A 61 -2.32 12.49 -11.12
C ALA A 61 -1.64 11.87 -9.88
N PRO A 62 -1.65 12.55 -8.72
CA PRO A 62 -1.14 11.98 -7.46
C PRO A 62 -1.81 10.65 -7.11
N ASP A 63 -3.12 10.52 -7.37
CA ASP A 63 -3.87 9.30 -7.09
C ASP A 63 -3.34 8.12 -7.94
N ASP A 64 -3.05 8.32 -9.23
CA ASP A 64 -2.48 7.28 -10.10
C ASP A 64 -1.11 6.80 -9.58
N LEU A 65 -0.29 7.73 -9.08
CA LEU A 65 1.01 7.41 -8.50
C LEU A 65 0.87 6.58 -7.23
N LEU A 66 -0.12 6.91 -6.39
CA LEU A 66 -0.41 6.20 -5.15
C LEU A 66 -1.02 4.82 -5.40
N GLU A 67 -1.83 4.65 -6.45
CA GLU A 67 -2.28 3.32 -6.91
C GLU A 67 -1.09 2.43 -7.30
N ASP A 68 -0.15 2.95 -8.07
CA ASP A 68 1.05 2.19 -8.43
C ASP A 68 1.93 1.87 -7.21
N LEU A 69 2.04 2.81 -6.26
CA LEU A 69 2.71 2.56 -4.99
C LEU A 69 2.05 1.40 -4.22
N GLY A 70 0.72 1.37 -4.16
CA GLY A 70 -0.04 0.27 -3.56
C GLY A 70 0.27 -1.08 -4.19
N THR A 71 0.33 -1.13 -5.52
CA THR A 71 0.72 -2.33 -6.27
C THR A 71 2.17 -2.74 -5.95
N TYR A 72 3.09 -1.77 -5.96
CA TYR A 72 4.51 -1.98 -5.67
C TYR A 72 4.75 -2.57 -4.27
N LEU A 73 3.97 -2.15 -3.27
CA LEU A 73 4.08 -2.61 -1.89
C LEU A 73 3.87 -4.12 -1.71
N VAL A 74 3.20 -4.80 -2.65
CA VAL A 74 2.93 -6.25 -2.53
C VAL A 74 3.48 -7.07 -3.69
N SER A 75 4.01 -6.42 -4.72
CA SER A 75 4.44 -7.10 -5.95
C SER A 75 5.96 -7.24 -6.07
N GLN A 76 6.74 -6.56 -5.23
CA GLN A 76 8.19 -6.51 -5.38
C GLN A 76 8.94 -7.35 -4.35
N PRO A 77 10.08 -7.97 -4.71
CA PRO A 77 10.88 -8.74 -3.75
C PRO A 77 11.31 -7.94 -2.51
N ARG A 78 11.61 -6.64 -2.69
CA ARG A 78 11.99 -5.72 -1.59
C ARG A 78 10.88 -5.56 -0.55
N THR A 79 9.62 -5.65 -0.98
CA THR A 79 8.43 -5.42 -0.16
C THR A 79 7.70 -6.71 0.18
N GLU A 80 8.31 -7.87 -0.05
CA GLU A 80 7.71 -9.20 0.19
C GLU A 80 7.19 -9.37 1.63
N ALA A 81 7.82 -8.72 2.63
CA ALA A 81 7.33 -8.73 4.00
C ALA A 81 5.91 -8.16 4.14
N VAL A 82 5.56 -7.12 3.37
CA VAL A 82 4.23 -6.50 3.37
C VAL A 82 3.21 -7.46 2.73
N ARG A 83 3.55 -8.03 1.57
CA ARG A 83 2.73 -9.08 0.93
C ARG A 83 2.45 -10.23 1.91
N ARG A 84 3.48 -10.74 2.60
CA ARG A 84 3.34 -11.84 3.56
C ARG A 84 2.44 -11.48 4.74
N LEU A 85 2.56 -10.26 5.28
CA LEU A 85 1.68 -9.76 6.34
C LEU A 85 0.22 -9.75 5.89
N LEU A 86 -0.04 -9.34 4.64
CA LEU A 86 -1.40 -9.31 4.08
C LEU A 86 -1.92 -10.71 3.80
N ARG A 87 -1.08 -11.60 3.24
CA ARG A 87 -1.42 -13.01 3.02
C ARG A 87 -1.67 -13.81 4.28
N PHE A 88 -1.11 -13.38 5.41
CA PHE A 88 -1.45 -13.95 6.72
C PHE A 88 -2.92 -13.70 7.08
N GLY A 89 -3.60 -12.77 6.42
CA GLY A 89 -4.96 -12.39 6.75
C GLY A 89 -6.07 -13.31 6.28
N GLY A 90 -5.82 -14.23 5.34
CA GLY A 90 -6.88 -15.10 4.85
C GLY A 90 -6.37 -16.15 3.88
N VAL A 91 -7.09 -17.27 3.79
CA VAL A 91 -6.71 -18.35 2.85
C VAL A 91 -7.14 -18.02 1.42
N ASP A 92 -8.22 -17.25 1.26
CA ASP A 92 -8.70 -16.71 -0.01
C ASP A 92 -8.87 -15.19 0.04
N PHE A 93 -9.29 -14.60 -1.08
CA PHE A 93 -9.45 -13.15 -1.20
C PHE A 93 -10.59 -12.60 -0.33
N GLU A 94 -11.64 -13.38 -0.10
CA GLU A 94 -12.78 -12.97 0.73
C GLU A 94 -12.36 -12.90 2.21
N ASP A 95 -11.67 -13.93 2.71
CA ASP A 95 -11.08 -13.92 4.05
C ASP A 95 -10.10 -12.74 4.22
N PHE A 96 -9.29 -12.48 3.19
CA PHE A 96 -8.38 -11.35 3.19
C PHE A 96 -9.12 -10.02 3.35
N LEU A 97 -10.21 -9.80 2.59
CA LEU A 97 -11.04 -8.60 2.72
C LEU A 97 -11.57 -8.45 4.14
N HIS A 98 -12.13 -9.52 4.72
CA HIS A 98 -12.61 -9.54 6.11
C HIS A 98 -11.52 -9.23 7.13
N SER A 99 -10.27 -9.62 6.85
CA SER A 99 -9.13 -9.34 7.72
C SER A 99 -8.60 -7.90 7.67
N LEU A 100 -9.08 -7.07 6.73
CA LEU A 100 -8.57 -5.70 6.57
C LEU A 100 -8.85 -4.82 7.79
N GLU A 101 -9.96 -5.05 8.50
CA GLU A 101 -10.29 -4.31 9.72
C GLU A 101 -9.27 -4.54 10.84
N ASP A 102 -8.61 -5.71 10.86
CA ASP A 102 -7.57 -6.06 11.83
C ASP A 102 -6.17 -5.57 11.41
N LEU A 103 -5.99 -5.13 10.15
CA LEU A 103 -4.70 -4.72 9.62
C LEU A 103 -4.03 -3.60 10.44
N PRO A 104 -4.73 -2.53 10.87
CA PRO A 104 -4.13 -1.50 11.71
C PRO A 104 -3.60 -2.06 13.04
N GLY A 105 -4.32 -3.01 13.65
CA GLY A 105 -3.91 -3.68 14.87
C GLY A 105 -2.64 -4.53 14.65
N ARG A 106 -2.62 -5.35 13.60
CA ARG A 106 -1.44 -6.16 13.23
C ARG A 106 -0.22 -5.31 12.91
N ALA A 107 -0.42 -4.22 12.17
CA ALA A 107 0.63 -3.27 11.84
C ALA A 107 1.26 -2.66 13.10
N ARG A 108 0.45 -2.29 14.09
CA ARG A 108 0.91 -1.75 15.37
C ARG A 108 1.66 -2.78 16.23
N LEU A 109 1.25 -4.05 16.18
CA LEU A 109 1.97 -5.13 16.87
C LEU A 109 3.37 -5.36 16.28
N ALA A 110 3.50 -5.28 14.96
CA ALA A 110 4.79 -5.38 14.29
C ALA A 110 5.65 -4.12 14.47
N MET A 111 5.02 -2.94 14.44
CA MET A 111 5.68 -1.63 14.48
C MET A 111 4.81 -0.64 15.28
N PRO A 112 5.06 -0.45 16.59
CA PRO A 112 4.23 0.41 17.45
C PRO A 112 4.13 1.87 16.97
N GLU A 113 5.18 2.37 16.34
CA GLU A 113 5.28 3.73 15.80
C GLU A 113 4.63 3.91 14.42
N PHE A 114 4.05 2.83 13.87
CA PHE A 114 3.32 2.85 12.61
C PHE A 114 1.81 2.79 12.86
N SER A 115 1.13 3.88 12.54
CA SER A 115 -0.31 4.05 12.73
C SER A 115 -1.03 4.10 11.39
N LEU A 116 -1.62 2.99 11.00
CA LEU A 116 -2.61 2.99 9.92
C LEU A 116 -3.94 3.55 10.45
N PRO A 117 -4.71 4.30 9.64
CA PRO A 117 -6.08 4.62 9.99
C PRO A 117 -6.91 3.33 10.09
N GLU A 118 -8.02 3.40 10.82
CA GLU A 118 -9.02 2.33 10.80
C GLU A 118 -9.46 2.05 9.35
N ILE A 119 -9.68 0.79 9.03
CA ILE A 119 -10.28 0.37 7.76
C ILE A 119 -11.58 -0.31 8.13
N ARG A 120 -12.69 0.11 7.52
CA ARG A 120 -13.99 -0.53 7.71
C ARG A 120 -14.36 -1.32 6.47
N LEU A 121 -14.91 -2.51 6.68
CA LEU A 121 -15.44 -3.33 5.61
C LEU A 121 -16.95 -3.47 5.79
N HIS A 122 -17.69 -3.13 4.73
CA HIS A 122 -19.11 -3.45 4.63
C HIS A 122 -19.28 -4.51 3.56
N ALA A 123 -19.81 -5.68 3.94
CA ALA A 123 -20.10 -6.77 3.02
C ALA A 123 -21.61 -6.85 2.76
N ASP A 124 -22.00 -7.16 1.54
CA ASP A 124 -23.36 -7.57 1.21
C ASP A 124 -23.44 -9.05 0.82
N ALA A 125 -24.65 -9.60 0.79
CA ALA A 125 -24.88 -11.02 0.51
C ALA A 125 -24.59 -11.44 -0.95
N ALA A 126 -24.18 -10.51 -1.82
CA ALA A 126 -24.01 -10.74 -3.26
C ALA A 126 -22.56 -10.60 -3.72
N GLY A 127 -21.58 -10.80 -2.82
CA GLY A 127 -20.16 -10.72 -3.13
C GLY A 127 -19.69 -9.30 -3.45
N ARG A 128 -20.42 -8.28 -2.99
CA ARG A 128 -19.97 -6.89 -3.06
C ARG A 128 -19.54 -6.41 -1.69
N TYR A 129 -18.40 -5.74 -1.70
CA TYR A 129 -17.78 -5.20 -0.51
C TYR A 129 -17.51 -3.72 -0.74
N ARG A 130 -17.55 -2.97 0.35
CA ARG A 130 -17.17 -1.56 0.39
C ARG A 130 -16.10 -1.40 1.46
N VAL A 131 -14.90 -1.04 1.01
CA VAL A 131 -13.75 -0.76 1.88
C VAL A 131 -13.68 0.74 2.12
N GLU A 132 -13.67 1.15 3.38
CA GLU A 132 -13.61 2.56 3.78
C GLU A 132 -12.37 2.80 4.66
N PRO A 133 -11.29 3.36 4.10
CA PRO A 133 -10.19 3.84 4.92
C PRO A 133 -10.61 5.09 5.70
N GLY A 134 -10.29 5.10 6.99
CA GLY A 134 -10.38 6.27 7.85
C GLY A 134 -9.41 7.36 7.42
N ALA A 135 -9.66 8.58 7.87
CA ALA A 135 -8.73 9.68 7.67
C ALA A 135 -7.47 9.49 8.52
N CYS A 136 -6.30 9.74 7.92
CA CYS A 136 -5.04 9.85 8.65
C CYS A 136 -4.31 11.14 8.24
N PRO A 137 -4.69 12.30 8.80
CA PRO A 137 -4.04 13.57 8.50
C PRO A 137 -2.53 13.54 8.74
N GLN A 138 -2.08 12.71 9.68
CA GLN A 138 -0.68 12.60 10.06
C GLN A 138 0.19 11.85 9.04
N ALA A 139 -0.42 11.12 8.10
CA ALA A 139 0.32 10.34 7.10
C ALA A 139 0.82 11.19 5.92
N GLY A 140 0.21 12.35 5.67
CA GLY A 140 0.54 13.19 4.51
C GLY A 140 0.28 12.52 3.16
N LEU A 141 -0.56 11.47 3.12
CA LEU A 141 -1.01 10.84 1.88
C LEU A 141 -2.43 10.32 2.02
N ARG A 142 -3.09 10.10 0.87
CA ARG A 142 -4.42 9.50 0.80
C ARG A 142 -4.28 7.99 0.70
N LEU A 143 -4.78 7.28 1.72
CA LEU A 143 -4.70 5.82 1.75
C LEU A 143 -5.60 5.14 0.71
N GLY A 144 -6.71 5.77 0.29
CA GLY A 144 -7.66 5.20 -0.68
C GLY A 144 -7.00 4.73 -1.98
N PRO A 145 -6.32 5.60 -2.74
CA PRO A 145 -5.60 5.19 -3.95
C PRO A 145 -4.55 4.09 -3.69
N VAL A 146 -3.81 4.16 -2.58
CA VAL A 146 -2.85 3.10 -2.20
C VAL A 146 -3.56 1.76 -2.01
N LEU A 147 -4.71 1.74 -1.32
CA LEU A 147 -5.52 0.54 -1.15
C LEU A 147 -6.08 0.02 -2.48
N VAL A 148 -6.48 0.89 -3.41
CA VAL A 148 -6.96 0.46 -4.74
C VAL A 148 -5.89 -0.38 -5.45
N GLY A 149 -4.66 0.10 -5.54
CA GLY A 149 -3.57 -0.64 -6.15
C GLY A 149 -3.21 -1.92 -5.41
N LEU A 150 -3.13 -1.84 -4.08
CA LEU A 150 -2.84 -2.99 -3.22
C LEU A 150 -3.92 -4.08 -3.36
N LEU A 151 -5.20 -3.72 -3.35
CA LEU A 151 -6.32 -4.66 -3.48
C LEU A 151 -6.31 -5.37 -4.83
N ARG A 152 -6.00 -4.65 -5.93
CA ARG A 152 -5.87 -5.25 -7.26
C ARG A 152 -4.75 -6.27 -7.28
N ALA A 153 -3.57 -5.88 -6.82
CA ALA A 153 -2.41 -6.75 -6.79
C ALA A 153 -2.62 -7.97 -5.88
N MET A 154 -3.29 -7.79 -4.73
CA MET A 154 -3.64 -8.90 -3.86
C MET A 154 -4.68 -9.83 -4.47
N ALA A 155 -5.67 -9.33 -5.21
CA ALA A 155 -6.63 -10.18 -5.91
C ALA A 155 -5.95 -11.10 -6.92
N ASP A 156 -5.04 -10.54 -7.73
CA ASP A 156 -4.19 -11.31 -8.64
C ASP A 156 -3.33 -12.32 -7.87
N ASP A 157 -2.78 -11.91 -6.73
CA ASP A 157 -2.01 -12.80 -5.87
C ASP A 157 -2.85 -14.00 -5.42
N TYR A 158 -4.08 -13.77 -4.96
CA TYR A 158 -5.05 -14.80 -4.56
C TYR A 158 -5.64 -15.59 -5.73
N GLY A 159 -5.43 -15.19 -6.99
CA GLY A 159 -6.06 -15.82 -8.15
C GLY A 159 -7.54 -15.47 -8.31
N ALA A 160 -8.00 -14.38 -7.68
CA ALA A 160 -9.40 -13.95 -7.69
C ALA A 160 -9.68 -12.92 -8.79
N LEU A 161 -10.80 -13.05 -9.50
CA LEU A 161 -11.30 -12.05 -10.43
C LEU A 161 -12.18 -11.04 -9.68
N VAL A 162 -11.73 -9.81 -9.61
CA VAL A 162 -12.41 -8.73 -8.89
C VAL A 162 -12.56 -7.48 -9.76
N LEU A 163 -13.65 -6.74 -9.53
CA LEU A 163 -13.80 -5.39 -10.05
C LEU A 163 -13.66 -4.39 -8.89
N ILE A 164 -12.69 -3.49 -9.01
CA ILE A 164 -12.35 -2.50 -7.99
C ILE A 164 -12.57 -1.09 -8.55
N GLU A 165 -13.49 -0.35 -7.94
CA GLU A 165 -13.88 0.99 -8.36
C GLU A 165 -13.78 1.99 -7.19
N PRO A 166 -12.95 3.04 -7.29
CA PRO A 166 -12.95 4.11 -6.29
C PRO A 166 -14.27 4.90 -6.36
N ARG A 167 -14.91 5.10 -5.19
CA ARG A 167 -16.16 5.87 -5.00
C ARG A 167 -15.95 6.92 -3.91
N GLY A 168 -15.30 8.03 -4.28
CA GLY A 168 -14.95 9.08 -3.34
C GLY A 168 -13.93 8.56 -2.31
N PRO A 169 -14.22 8.59 -0.99
CA PRO A 169 -13.33 8.02 0.02
C PRO A 169 -13.42 6.50 0.14
N ALA A 170 -14.46 5.88 -0.42
CA ALA A 170 -14.68 4.44 -0.35
C ALA A 170 -14.18 3.73 -1.62
N ILE A 171 -13.99 2.42 -1.51
CA ILE A 171 -13.59 1.53 -2.61
C ILE A 171 -14.65 0.44 -2.71
N GLU A 172 -15.33 0.36 -3.86
CA GLU A 172 -16.23 -0.75 -4.17
C GLU A 172 -15.42 -1.90 -4.73
N VAL A 173 -15.61 -3.09 -4.16
CA VAL A 173 -14.98 -4.34 -4.59
C VAL A 173 -16.10 -5.33 -4.91
N ARG A 174 -16.08 -5.88 -6.12
CA ARG A 174 -17.02 -6.93 -6.53
C ARG A 174 -16.23 -8.19 -6.85
N LEU A 175 -16.41 -9.22 -6.03
CA LEU A 175 -15.80 -10.53 -6.25
C LEU A 175 -16.64 -11.28 -7.28
N LEU A 176 -16.08 -11.49 -8.47
CA LEU A 176 -16.78 -12.15 -9.57
C LEU A 176 -16.50 -13.66 -9.60
N ASP A 177 -15.27 -14.04 -9.27
CA ASP A 177 -14.82 -15.42 -9.17
C ASP A 177 -13.66 -15.50 -8.18
N ALA A 178 -13.79 -16.34 -7.15
CA ALA A 178 -12.78 -16.50 -6.11
C ALA A 178 -11.58 -17.36 -6.54
N ALA A 179 -11.72 -18.16 -7.61
CA ALA A 179 -10.70 -19.10 -8.08
C ALA A 179 -10.53 -19.03 -9.60
N HIS A 180 -10.40 -17.80 -10.10
CA HIS A 180 -10.30 -17.52 -11.53
C HIS A 180 -8.97 -17.99 -12.15
N ALA A 181 -7.87 -17.89 -11.40
CA ALA A 181 -6.53 -18.25 -11.82
C ALA A 181 -5.75 -18.92 -10.69
N ASP A 182 -4.60 -19.50 -11.02
CA ASP A 182 -3.69 -20.06 -10.02
C ASP A 182 -3.14 -18.94 -9.12
N ALA A 183 -3.37 -19.09 -7.81
CA ALA A 183 -2.83 -18.17 -6.82
C ALA A 183 -1.30 -18.24 -6.80
N ARG A 184 -0.64 -17.09 -6.58
CA ARG A 184 0.81 -17.05 -6.36
C ARG A 184 1.16 -17.82 -5.09
N ALA A 185 2.18 -18.67 -5.18
CA ALA A 185 2.64 -19.49 -4.06
C ALA A 185 2.90 -18.64 -2.80
N PHE A 186 2.50 -19.20 -1.65
CA PHE A 186 2.68 -18.58 -0.34
C PHE A 186 3.09 -19.64 0.67
N ASP A 187 4.20 -19.38 1.37
CA ASP A 187 4.69 -20.19 2.50
C ASP A 187 4.85 -19.29 3.71
N LEU A 188 4.24 -19.69 4.83
CA LEU A 188 4.30 -19.00 6.12
C LEU A 188 5.73 -18.98 6.70
N ALA A 189 6.55 -19.99 6.40
CA ALA A 189 7.96 -19.98 6.76
C ALA A 189 8.75 -19.16 5.75
N ALA A 190 9.52 -18.18 6.23
CA ALA A 190 10.60 -17.64 5.40
C ALA A 190 11.71 -18.70 5.38
N GLY A 191 12.10 -19.17 4.19
CA GLY A 191 13.39 -19.87 4.07
C GLY A 191 14.51 -19.00 4.65
N PRO A 192 15.60 -19.59 5.16
CA PRO A 192 16.64 -18.84 5.86
C PRO A 192 17.13 -17.67 5.00
N VAL A 193 17.16 -16.47 5.59
CA VAL A 193 17.76 -15.29 4.97
C VAL A 193 19.22 -15.62 4.69
N PRO A 194 19.69 -15.63 3.42
CA PRO A 194 21.10 -15.78 3.14
C PRO A 194 21.85 -14.61 3.82
N ARG A 195 22.83 -14.96 4.67
CA ARG A 195 23.71 -14.01 5.35
C ARG A 195 24.67 -13.35 4.40
#